data_AF-A0A525HNG9-F1
#
_entry.id   AF-A0A525HNG9-F1
#
_cell.length_a   1.000
_cell.length_b   1.000
_cell.length_c   1.000
_cell.angle_alpha   90.00
_cell.angle_beta   90.00
_cell.angle_gamma   90.00
#
_symmetry.space_group_name_H-M   'P 1'
#
loop_
_entity.id
_entity.type
_entity.pdbx_description
1 polymer ?
#
loop_
_entity_poly.entity_id
_entity_poly.type
_entity_poly.pdbx_seq_one_letter_code
_entity_poly.pdbx_strand_id
1 'polypeptide(L)'
;MLLDDLHMLDAKEQNRRRRIEAEANRFAAALLMPVPRLRSVLASRRPSLTEIVRLADEFDVSKEAMARSYVEAHREAVAVILCRLGRIVRIYRNERHFPWIVPSVGGPIPPGSIGHSFGLEPGKFSEIEECDADTWLSECDVRRVEILTEQLLAQRGGFAMLLLHAEVSDKDEDGDERGALYALP
;
A
#
# COMPACT_ATOMS: atom_id res chain seq x y z
N MET A 1 -0.51 38.87 22.64
CA MET A 1 0.73 38.10 22.37
C MET A 1 0.86 36.81 23.20
N LEU A 2 0.08 36.58 24.27
CA LEU A 2 0.18 35.36 25.12
C LEU A 2 -0.75 34.19 24.73
N LEU A 3 -1.78 34.42 23.91
CA LEU A 3 -2.75 33.38 23.52
C LEU A 3 -2.30 32.51 22.35
N ASP A 4 -1.52 33.04 21.41
CA ASP A 4 -1.03 32.27 20.25
C ASP A 4 0.05 31.26 20.65
N ASP A 5 0.89 31.59 21.62
CA ASP A 5 1.94 30.69 22.11
C ASP A 5 1.37 29.47 22.85
N LEU A 6 0.25 29.62 23.57
CA LEU A 6 -0.40 28.51 24.28
C LEU A 6 -1.06 27.50 23.32
N HIS A 7 -1.68 27.98 22.23
CA HIS A 7 -2.27 27.12 21.20
C HIS A 7 -1.20 26.39 20.36
N MET A 8 -0.04 27.00 20.11
CA MET A 8 1.06 26.34 19.40
C MET A 8 1.72 25.23 20.22
N LEU A 9 1.83 25.40 21.54
CA LEU A 9 2.34 24.37 22.44
C LEU A 9 1.42 23.13 22.48
N ASP A 10 0.11 23.34 22.52
CA ASP A 10 -0.88 22.25 22.50
C ASP A 10 -0.88 21.51 21.16
N ALA A 11 -0.82 22.21 20.02
CA ALA A 11 -0.75 21.59 18.70
C ALA A 11 0.53 20.74 18.50
N LYS A 12 1.68 21.21 19.01
CA LYS A 12 2.95 20.49 18.94
C LYS A 12 2.94 19.23 19.82
N GLU A 13 2.37 19.32 21.01
CA GLU A 13 2.24 18.20 21.93
C GLU A 13 1.22 17.16 21.42
N GLN A 14 0.08 17.59 20.85
CA GLN A 14 -0.87 16.71 20.18
C GLN A 14 -0.23 15.97 18.99
N ASN A 15 0.55 16.67 18.16
CA ASN A 15 1.30 16.03 17.07
C ASN A 15 2.32 15.02 17.58
N ARG A 16 3.02 15.32 18.68
CA ARG A 16 3.95 14.38 19.31
C ARG A 16 3.23 13.13 19.83
N ARG A 17 2.10 13.29 20.52
CA ARG A 17 1.26 12.18 21.01
C ARG A 17 0.78 11.30 19.86
N ARG A 18 0.26 11.90 18.78
CA ARG A 18 -0.16 11.16 17.58
C ARG A 18 0.97 10.35 16.95
N ARG A 19 2.19 10.88 16.93
CA ARG A 19 3.37 10.15 16.43
C ARG A 19 3.71 8.95 17.32
N ILE A 20 3.73 9.15 18.64
CA ILE A 20 3.99 8.07 19.61
C ILE A 20 2.90 7.00 19.52
N GLU A 21 1.63 7.38 19.42
CA GLU A 21 0.51 6.46 19.26
C GLU A 21 0.61 5.67 17.93
N ALA A 22 0.94 6.35 16.83
CA ALA A 22 1.17 5.68 15.55
C ALA A 22 2.35 4.68 15.59
N GLU A 23 3.40 4.99 16.36
CA GLU A 23 4.54 4.11 16.56
C GLU A 23 4.22 2.95 17.49
N ALA A 24 3.50 3.18 18.59
CA ALA A 24 3.00 2.15 19.49
C ALA A 24 2.05 1.19 18.76
N ASN A 25 1.14 1.71 17.94
CA ASN A 25 0.25 0.90 17.11
C ASN A 25 1.04 0.06 16.10
N ARG A 26 2.10 0.63 15.50
CA ARG A 26 3.01 -0.09 14.59
C ARG A 26 3.77 -1.21 15.31
N PHE A 27 4.20 -0.96 16.54
CA PHE A 27 4.89 -1.94 17.37
C PHE A 27 3.95 -3.09 17.80
N ALA A 28 2.76 -2.76 18.33
CA ALA A 28 1.75 -3.75 18.70
C ALA A 28 1.33 -4.59 17.49
N ALA A 29 1.10 -3.97 16.33
CA ALA A 29 0.81 -4.64 15.07
C ALA A 29 1.91 -5.65 14.69
N ALA A 30 3.19 -5.29 14.83
CA ALA A 30 4.30 -6.19 14.53
C ALA A 30 4.39 -7.39 15.49
N LEU A 31 4.03 -7.20 16.77
CA LEU A 31 3.94 -8.28 17.75
C LEU A 31 2.77 -9.24 17.44
N LEU A 32 1.62 -8.69 17.06
CA LEU A 32 0.41 -9.46 16.77
C LEU A 32 0.51 -10.19 15.43
N MET A 33 1.18 -9.59 14.43
CA MET A 33 1.25 -10.08 13.05
C MET A 33 2.70 -10.35 12.61
N PRO A 34 3.41 -11.33 13.18
CA PRO A 34 4.75 -11.64 12.71
C PRO A 34 4.70 -12.16 11.27
N VAL A 35 5.52 -11.55 10.40
CA VAL A 35 5.57 -11.80 8.95
C VAL A 35 5.63 -13.30 8.58
N PRO A 36 6.38 -14.17 9.28
CA PRO A 36 6.38 -15.61 8.97
C PRO A 36 5.00 -16.27 9.14
N ARG A 37 4.20 -15.88 10.15
CA ARG A 37 2.86 -16.43 10.34
C ARG A 37 1.92 -15.95 9.24
N LEU A 38 1.98 -14.67 8.87
CA LEU A 38 1.20 -14.15 7.74
C LEU A 38 1.56 -14.86 6.43
N ARG A 39 2.84 -15.08 6.14
CA ARG A 39 3.29 -15.82 4.95
C ARG A 39 2.63 -17.20 4.85
N SER A 40 2.54 -17.95 5.95
CA SER A 40 1.88 -19.26 5.93
C SER A 40 0.38 -19.18 5.61
N VAL A 41 -0.30 -18.13 6.07
CA VAL A 41 -1.75 -17.94 5.84
C VAL A 41 -2.01 -17.49 4.39
N LEU A 42 -1.08 -16.73 3.80
CA LEU A 42 -1.21 -16.15 2.47
C LEU A 42 -0.73 -17.06 1.33
N ALA A 43 -0.03 -18.15 1.63
CA ALA A 43 0.68 -18.99 0.65
C ALA A 43 -0.17 -19.58 -0.49
N SER A 44 -1.49 -19.52 -0.42
CA SER A 44 -2.41 -20.12 -1.40
C SER A 44 -3.60 -19.23 -1.75
N ARG A 45 -3.57 -17.95 -1.38
CA ARG A 45 -4.70 -17.03 -1.55
C ARG A 45 -4.35 -15.94 -2.54
N ARG A 46 -5.26 -15.69 -3.48
CA ARG A 46 -5.16 -14.53 -4.39
C ARG A 46 -5.27 -13.21 -3.59
N PRO A 47 -4.50 -12.18 -3.97
CA PRO A 47 -4.60 -10.85 -3.39
C PRO A 47 -6.03 -10.30 -3.42
N SER A 48 -6.54 -9.87 -2.27
CA SER A 48 -7.79 -9.11 -2.20
C SER A 48 -7.88 -8.24 -0.94
N LEU A 49 -8.59 -7.12 -1.05
CA LEU A 49 -8.93 -6.27 0.09
C LEU A 49 -9.84 -6.99 1.07
N THR A 50 -10.68 -7.92 0.60
CA THR A 50 -11.53 -8.75 1.46
C THR A 50 -10.68 -9.54 2.46
N GLU A 51 -9.56 -10.13 2.00
CA GLU A 51 -8.64 -10.85 2.88
C GLU A 51 -7.93 -9.91 3.85
N ILE A 52 -7.51 -8.72 3.41
CA ILE A 52 -6.92 -7.71 4.31
C ILE A 52 -7.89 -7.34 5.43
N VAL A 53 -9.18 -7.13 5.12
CA VAL A 53 -10.20 -6.82 6.13
C VAL A 53 -10.44 -8.01 7.06
N ARG A 54 -10.62 -9.22 6.51
CA ARG A 54 -10.81 -10.44 7.31
C ARG A 54 -9.66 -10.66 8.30
N LEU A 55 -8.42 -10.52 7.83
CA LEU A 55 -7.24 -10.68 8.66
C LEU A 55 -7.13 -9.55 9.69
N ALA A 56 -7.43 -8.30 9.30
CA ALA A 56 -7.41 -7.18 10.25
C ALA A 56 -8.33 -7.44 11.44
N ASP A 57 -9.53 -7.97 11.18
CA ASP A 57 -10.50 -8.36 12.20
C ASP A 57 -10.00 -9.58 13.01
N GLU A 58 -9.40 -10.58 12.37
CA GLU A 58 -8.86 -11.79 13.03
C GLU A 58 -7.70 -11.47 14.00
N PHE A 59 -6.85 -10.51 13.64
CA PHE A 59 -5.69 -10.10 14.43
C PHE A 59 -5.96 -8.89 15.34
N ASP A 60 -7.18 -8.36 15.35
CA ASP A 60 -7.61 -7.16 16.09
C ASP A 60 -6.69 -5.94 15.86
N VAL A 61 -6.47 -5.61 14.59
CA VAL A 61 -5.65 -4.47 14.17
C VAL A 61 -6.38 -3.57 13.18
N SER A 62 -5.84 -2.37 12.95
CA SER A 62 -6.40 -1.50 11.91
C SER A 62 -6.18 -2.09 10.52
N LYS A 63 -7.11 -1.82 9.60
CA LYS A 63 -7.01 -2.21 8.18
C LYS A 63 -5.72 -1.72 7.53
N GLU A 64 -5.26 -0.52 7.88
CA GLU A 64 -4.00 0.04 7.38
C GLU A 64 -2.78 -0.72 7.94
N ALA A 65 -2.78 -1.06 9.22
CA ALA A 65 -1.70 -1.86 9.82
C ALA A 65 -1.63 -3.24 9.17
N MET A 66 -2.78 -3.90 8.97
CA MET A 66 -2.85 -5.17 8.25
C MET A 66 -2.40 -5.03 6.80
N ALA A 67 -2.88 -4.03 6.06
CA ALA A 67 -2.50 -3.80 4.66
C ALA A 67 -0.98 -3.67 4.50
N ARG A 68 -0.32 -2.95 5.41
CA ARG A 68 1.14 -2.81 5.39
C ARG A 68 1.85 -4.15 5.63
N SER A 69 1.44 -4.91 6.64
CA SER A 69 2.01 -6.23 6.91
C SER A 69 1.70 -7.24 5.79
N TYR A 70 0.53 -7.12 5.18
CA TYR A 70 0.07 -7.94 4.06
C TYR A 70 1.00 -7.74 2.86
N VAL A 71 1.25 -6.49 2.45
CA VAL A 71 2.17 -6.16 1.35
C VAL A 71 3.58 -6.67 1.60
N GLU A 72 4.09 -6.57 2.83
CA GLU A 72 5.43 -7.06 3.19
C GLU A 72 5.51 -8.59 3.19
N ALA A 73 4.44 -9.26 3.58
CA ALA A 73 4.38 -10.71 3.72
C ALA A 73 3.98 -11.44 2.43
N HIS A 74 3.29 -10.77 1.50
CA HIS A 74 2.78 -11.40 0.28
C HIS A 74 3.93 -11.81 -0.66
N ARG A 75 3.75 -12.93 -1.35
CA ARG A 75 4.74 -13.43 -2.33
C ARG A 75 4.56 -12.82 -3.71
N GLU A 76 3.31 -12.60 -4.09
CA GLU A 76 2.94 -11.91 -5.34
C GLU A 76 3.21 -10.41 -5.24
N ALA A 77 3.40 -9.76 -6.39
CA ALA A 77 3.65 -8.33 -6.46
C ALA A 77 2.36 -7.56 -6.15
N VAL A 78 2.23 -7.13 -4.89
CA VAL A 78 1.09 -6.32 -4.43
C VAL A 78 1.52 -4.96 -3.88
N ALA A 79 0.63 -3.99 -4.03
CA ALA A 79 0.73 -2.69 -3.38
C ALA A 79 -0.63 -2.25 -2.83
N VAL A 80 -0.62 -1.50 -1.73
CA VAL A 80 -1.82 -0.88 -1.18
C VAL A 80 -1.66 0.63 -1.15
N ILE A 81 -2.65 1.33 -1.68
CA ILE A 81 -2.69 2.79 -1.76
C ILE A 81 -3.85 3.27 -0.91
N LEU A 82 -3.56 4.20 0.01
CA LEU A 82 -4.59 4.86 0.80
C LEU A 82 -4.89 6.20 0.20
N CYS A 83 -6.18 6.49 0.06
CA CYS A 83 -6.67 7.72 -0.50
C CYS A 83 -7.63 8.41 0.47
N ARG A 84 -7.70 9.74 0.39
CA ARG A 84 -8.71 10.56 1.07
C ARG A 84 -9.15 11.67 0.14
N LEU A 85 -10.46 11.76 -0.11
CA LEU A 85 -11.08 12.78 -0.96
C LEU A 85 -10.38 12.86 -2.34
N GLY A 86 -10.18 11.70 -2.98
CA GLY A 86 -9.56 11.60 -4.30
C GLY A 86 -8.05 11.88 -4.35
N ARG A 87 -7.38 12.02 -3.19
CA ARG A 87 -5.93 12.22 -3.12
C ARG A 87 -5.23 11.07 -2.43
N ILE A 88 -4.04 10.71 -2.92
CA ILE A 88 -3.19 9.69 -2.33
C ILE A 88 -2.61 10.23 -1.02
N VAL A 89 -2.79 9.50 0.07
CA VAL A 89 -2.24 9.87 1.39
C VAL A 89 -1.11 8.96 1.82
N ARG A 90 -1.11 7.69 1.40
CA ARG A 90 -0.03 6.72 1.68
C ARG A 90 0.06 5.68 0.57
N ILE A 91 1.25 5.13 0.37
CA ILE A 91 1.52 4.01 -0.53
C ILE A 91 2.34 2.99 0.24
N TYR A 92 1.93 1.74 0.21
CA TYR A 92 2.67 0.59 0.70
C TYR A 92 2.94 -0.33 -0.47
N ARG A 93 4.21 -0.64 -0.72
CA ARG A 93 4.63 -1.60 -1.73
C ARG A 93 5.85 -2.34 -1.20
N ASN A 94 6.04 -3.58 -1.62
CA ASN A 94 7.30 -4.26 -1.39
C ASN A 94 8.28 -3.79 -2.48
N GLU A 95 9.32 -3.04 -2.09
CA GLU A 95 10.22 -2.41 -3.07
C GLU A 95 11.02 -3.40 -3.91
N ARG A 96 11.15 -4.64 -3.46
CA ARG A 96 11.87 -5.71 -4.19
C ARG A 96 10.99 -6.44 -5.20
N HIS A 97 9.68 -6.49 -4.96
CA HIS A 97 8.76 -7.33 -5.72
C HIS A 97 7.73 -6.54 -6.53
N PHE A 98 7.37 -5.33 -6.10
CA PHE A 98 6.40 -4.50 -6.79
C PHE A 98 7.09 -3.40 -7.62
N PRO A 99 6.69 -3.19 -8.89
CA PRO A 99 7.24 -2.13 -9.73
C PRO A 99 7.04 -0.71 -9.17
N TRP A 100 7.71 0.30 -9.73
CA TRP A 100 7.62 1.65 -9.20
C TRP A 100 6.26 2.29 -9.51
N ILE A 101 5.59 2.81 -8.48
CA ILE A 101 4.34 3.55 -8.60
C ILE A 101 4.65 5.02 -8.87
N VAL A 102 4.19 5.54 -10.02
CA VAL A 102 4.46 6.91 -10.47
C VAL A 102 3.66 7.96 -9.69
N PRO A 103 2.34 7.80 -9.43
CA PRO A 103 1.59 8.75 -8.62
C PRO A 103 2.16 8.90 -7.21
N SER A 104 2.42 10.14 -6.81
CA SER A 104 3.04 10.46 -5.52
C SER A 104 2.02 10.76 -4.42
N VAL A 105 2.45 10.60 -3.16
CA VAL A 105 1.67 11.02 -2.00
C VAL A 105 1.36 12.52 -2.09
N GLY A 106 0.09 12.89 -1.89
CA GLY A 106 -0.46 14.23 -2.07
C GLY A 106 -1.07 14.48 -3.46
N GLY A 107 -0.69 13.67 -4.45
CA GLY A 107 -1.23 13.68 -5.81
C GLY A 107 -2.68 13.17 -5.89
N PRO A 108 -3.39 13.47 -6.99
CA PRO A 108 -4.71 12.91 -7.25
C PRO A 108 -4.62 11.41 -7.62
N ILE A 109 -5.73 10.70 -7.47
CA ILE A 109 -5.88 9.36 -8.06
C ILE A 109 -5.92 9.50 -9.60
N PRO A 110 -5.12 8.73 -10.34
CA PRO A 110 -5.09 8.77 -11.81
C PRO A 110 -6.47 8.54 -12.44
N PRO A 111 -6.84 9.25 -13.53
CA PRO A 111 -8.13 9.10 -14.20
C PRO A 111 -8.50 7.69 -14.67
N GLY A 112 -7.50 6.86 -15.00
CA GLY A 112 -7.70 5.48 -15.44
C GLY A 112 -8.01 4.48 -14.32
N SER A 113 -7.90 4.90 -13.04
CA SER A 113 -8.20 4.02 -11.91
C SER A 113 -9.68 4.04 -11.53
N ILE A 114 -10.21 2.90 -11.12
CA ILE A 114 -11.51 2.74 -10.44
C ILE A 114 -11.64 3.67 -9.22
N GLY A 115 -10.52 4.02 -8.58
CA GLY A 115 -10.49 4.97 -7.48
C GLY A 115 -10.77 6.41 -7.91
N HIS A 116 -10.66 6.75 -9.19
CA HIS A 116 -10.93 8.09 -9.70
C HIS A 116 -12.43 8.42 -9.65
N SER A 117 -13.26 7.46 -10.05
CA SER A 117 -14.72 7.56 -10.07
C SER A 117 -15.32 7.28 -8.69
N PHE A 118 -14.73 7.89 -7.66
CA PHE A 118 -14.97 7.71 -6.23
C PHE A 118 -16.48 7.63 -5.90
N GLY A 119 -17.03 6.42 -5.89
CA GLY A 119 -18.49 6.23 -6.02
C GLY A 119 -19.02 4.92 -5.43
N LEU A 120 -18.39 4.39 -4.38
CA LEU A 120 -18.89 3.23 -3.66
C LEU A 120 -19.39 3.62 -2.26
N GLU A 121 -20.45 2.97 -1.81
CA GLU A 121 -20.92 3.12 -0.44
C GLU A 121 -19.84 2.68 0.57
N PRO A 122 -19.63 3.39 1.69
CA PRO A 122 -18.67 2.99 2.70
C PRO A 122 -18.87 1.55 3.17
N GLY A 123 -17.79 0.75 3.10
CA GLY A 123 -17.80 -0.67 3.44
C GLY A 123 -18.05 -1.59 2.24
N LYS A 124 -18.36 -1.07 1.06
CA LYS A 124 -18.42 -1.86 -0.17
C LYS A 124 -17.04 -1.97 -0.83
N PHE A 125 -16.79 -3.18 -1.33
CA PHE A 125 -15.67 -3.50 -2.20
C PHE A 125 -16.13 -3.35 -3.65
N SER A 126 -15.23 -2.92 -4.53
CA SER A 126 -15.40 -3.17 -5.97
C SER A 126 -15.14 -4.65 -6.28
N GLU A 127 -15.49 -5.05 -7.49
CA GLU A 127 -14.90 -6.22 -8.11
C GLU A 127 -13.39 -6.01 -8.31
N ILE A 128 -12.67 -7.10 -8.54
CA ILE A 128 -11.27 -7.04 -8.96
C ILE A 128 -11.30 -6.83 -10.47
N GLU A 129 -10.79 -5.70 -10.93
CA GLU A 129 -10.82 -5.32 -12.34
C GLU A 129 -9.40 -5.15 -12.86
N GLU A 130 -9.18 -5.51 -14.13
CA GLU A 130 -7.95 -5.21 -14.84
C GLU A 130 -7.91 -3.73 -15.20
N CYS A 131 -6.75 -3.11 -15.10
CA CYS A 131 -6.53 -1.71 -15.46
C CYS A 131 -5.26 -1.55 -16.29
N ASP A 132 -5.20 -0.48 -17.08
CA ASP A 132 -4.01 -0.18 -17.88
C ASP A 132 -2.81 0.07 -16.95
N ALA A 133 -1.72 -0.69 -17.14
CA ALA A 133 -0.57 -0.64 -16.24
C ALA A 133 0.11 0.75 -16.18
N ASP A 134 0.04 1.53 -17.27
CA ASP A 134 0.56 2.90 -17.35
C ASP A 134 -0.23 3.91 -16.49
N THR A 135 -1.42 3.54 -16.01
CA THR A 135 -2.19 4.31 -15.03
C THR A 135 -1.41 4.48 -13.73
N TRP A 136 -0.65 3.46 -13.33
CA TRP A 136 0.01 3.40 -12.03
C TRP A 136 1.53 3.32 -12.12
N LEU A 137 2.07 2.72 -13.18
CA LEU A 137 3.48 2.35 -13.29
C LEU A 137 4.24 3.22 -14.28
N SER A 138 5.57 3.20 -14.18
CA SER A 138 6.45 3.88 -15.12
C SER A 138 6.51 3.15 -16.47
N GLU A 139 6.80 3.85 -17.57
CA GLU A 139 6.91 3.21 -18.90
C GLU A 139 7.91 2.05 -18.95
N CYS A 140 8.98 2.09 -18.16
CA CYS A 140 9.94 0.99 -18.09
C CYS A 140 9.40 -0.21 -17.31
N ASP A 141 8.57 0.02 -16.29
CA ASP A 141 7.98 -1.03 -15.47
C ASP A 141 6.75 -1.67 -16.12
N VAL A 142 5.98 -0.91 -16.91
CA VAL A 142 4.80 -1.41 -17.64
C VAL A 142 5.15 -2.62 -18.51
N ARG A 143 6.33 -2.62 -19.15
CA ARG A 143 6.77 -3.71 -20.03
C ARG A 143 7.00 -5.04 -19.31
N ARG A 144 7.18 -4.99 -17.99
CA ARG A 144 7.48 -6.14 -17.13
C ARG A 144 6.21 -6.75 -16.54
N VAL A 145 5.09 -6.04 -16.64
CA VAL A 145 3.80 -6.44 -16.07
C VAL A 145 2.92 -6.96 -17.20
N GLU A 146 2.47 -8.20 -17.05
CA GLU A 146 1.56 -8.84 -18.00
C GLU A 146 0.12 -8.40 -17.73
N ILE A 147 -0.28 -8.39 -16.46
CA ILE A 147 -1.61 -7.99 -16.01
C ILE A 147 -1.47 -7.12 -14.77
N LEU A 148 -2.14 -5.97 -14.75
CA LEU A 148 -2.33 -5.16 -13.53
C LEU A 148 -3.81 -5.15 -13.17
N THR A 149 -4.13 -5.62 -11.98
CA THR A 149 -5.50 -5.56 -11.43
C THR A 149 -5.56 -4.59 -10.26
N GLU A 150 -6.73 -3.99 -10.08
CA GLU A 150 -7.03 -3.16 -8.94
C GLU A 150 -8.35 -3.55 -8.27
N GLN A 151 -8.41 -3.35 -6.95
CA GLN A 151 -9.61 -3.48 -6.15
C GLN A 151 -9.73 -2.28 -5.22
N LEU A 152 -10.94 -1.78 -5.00
CA LEU A 152 -11.24 -0.62 -4.17
C LEU A 152 -12.12 -1.02 -2.97
N LEU A 153 -11.81 -0.48 -1.79
CA LEU A 153 -12.68 -0.46 -0.63
C LEU A 153 -12.97 0.99 -0.25
N ALA A 154 -14.22 1.43 -0.42
CA ALA A 154 -14.64 2.74 0.06
C ALA A 154 -14.85 2.73 1.58
N GLN A 155 -14.46 3.81 2.25
CA GLN A 155 -14.56 3.98 3.69
C GLN A 155 -15.21 5.32 4.04
N ARG A 156 -15.61 5.47 5.30
CA ARG A 156 -16.25 6.69 5.79
C ARG A 156 -15.29 7.89 5.72
N GLY A 157 -15.84 9.10 5.62
CA GLY A 157 -15.05 10.33 5.63
C GLY A 157 -14.22 10.56 4.36
N GLY A 158 -14.62 9.95 3.25
CA GLY A 158 -13.94 10.05 1.96
C GLY A 158 -12.63 9.28 1.90
N PHE A 159 -12.37 8.37 2.84
CA PHE A 159 -11.23 7.46 2.78
C PHE A 159 -11.52 6.32 1.80
N ALA A 160 -10.48 5.82 1.14
CA ALA A 160 -10.54 4.57 0.40
C ALA A 160 -9.20 3.86 0.45
N MET A 161 -9.25 2.54 0.27
CA MET A 161 -8.10 1.68 0.14
C MET A 161 -8.15 1.02 -1.23
N LEU A 162 -7.08 1.15 -2.00
CA LEU A 162 -6.87 0.50 -3.28
C LEU A 162 -5.81 -0.60 -3.09
N LEU A 163 -6.08 -1.79 -3.60
CA LEU A 163 -5.09 -2.85 -3.75
C LEU A 163 -4.74 -2.94 -5.23
N LEU A 164 -3.45 -2.86 -5.54
CA LEU A 164 -2.91 -3.21 -6.85
C LEU A 164 -2.25 -4.58 -6.76
N HIS A 165 -2.49 -5.42 -7.76
CA HIS A 165 -1.82 -6.70 -7.92
C HIS A 165 -1.30 -6.81 -9.35
N ALA A 166 0.02 -6.96 -9.48
CA ALA A 166 0.73 -7.08 -10.74
C ALA A 166 1.19 -8.53 -10.96
N GLU A 167 0.81 -9.11 -12.08
CA GLU A 167 1.40 -10.34 -12.58
C GLU A 167 2.63 -9.96 -13.41
N VAL A 168 3.82 -10.16 -12.84
CA VAL A 168 5.11 -9.78 -13.45
C VAL A 168 5.65 -10.97 -14.23
N SER A 169 6.19 -10.72 -15.42
CA SER A 169 6.82 -11.78 -16.23
C SER A 169 8.17 -12.18 -15.63
N ASP A 170 8.42 -13.49 -15.46
CA ASP A 170 9.68 -14.04 -14.93
C ASP A 170 10.89 -13.84 -15.88
N LYS A 171 10.71 -13.18 -17.03
CA LYS A 171 11.72 -13.12 -18.10
C LYS A 171 12.86 -12.13 -17.89
N ASP A 172 12.85 -11.37 -16.80
CA ASP A 172 13.81 -10.28 -16.54
C ASP A 172 14.76 -10.52 -15.36
N GLU A 173 14.84 -11.74 -14.79
CA GLU A 173 15.74 -12.03 -13.65
C GLU A 173 17.25 -12.07 -14.02
N ASP A 174 17.63 -12.07 -15.29
CA ASP A 174 19.05 -12.22 -15.74
C ASP A 174 19.82 -10.87 -15.86
N GLY A 175 19.63 -9.97 -14.89
CA GLY A 175 19.99 -8.55 -15.03
C GLY A 175 21.03 -7.97 -14.08
N ASP A 176 21.79 -8.75 -13.29
CA ASP A 176 22.86 -8.16 -12.46
C ASP A 176 24.06 -9.11 -12.17
N GLU A 177 24.87 -9.38 -13.20
CA GLU A 177 26.23 -9.94 -13.05
C GLU A 177 27.31 -9.06 -13.70
N ARG A 178 27.25 -7.73 -13.53
CA ARG A 178 28.32 -6.83 -14.04
C ARG A 178 28.70 -5.75 -13.04
N GLY A 179 29.40 -6.15 -11.98
CA GLY A 179 29.96 -5.22 -10.98
C GLY A 179 31.16 -5.71 -10.19
N ALA A 180 31.92 -6.71 -10.64
CA ALA A 180 33.10 -7.20 -9.91
C ALA A 180 34.32 -7.52 -10.80
N LEU A 181 34.51 -6.79 -11.91
CA LEU A 181 35.70 -6.95 -12.76
C LEU A 181 36.45 -5.63 -12.99
N TYR A 182 36.78 -4.90 -11.92
CA TYR A 182 37.91 -3.95 -11.95
C TYR A 182 38.49 -3.77 -10.54
N ALA A 183 39.35 -4.72 -10.14
CA ALA A 183 40.33 -4.50 -9.10
C ALA A 183 41.55 -5.39 -9.37
N LEU A 184 42.46 -4.90 -10.20
CA LEU A 184 43.87 -5.31 -10.18
C LEU A 184 44.70 -4.05 -9.94
N PRO A 185 45.59 -4.02 -8.93
CA PRO A 185 46.87 -3.36 -9.06
C PRO A 185 47.85 -4.20 -9.89
#